data_AF-A0A379TLG2-F1
#
_entry.id   AF-A0A379TLG2-F1
#
_cell.length_a   1.000
_cell.length_b   1.000
_cell.length_c   1.000
_cell.angle_alpha   90.00
_cell.angle_beta   90.00
_cell.angle_gamma   90.00
#
_symmetry.space_group_name_H-M   'P 1'
#
loop_
_entity.id
_entity.type
_entity.pdbx_description
1 polymer ?
#
loop_
_entity_poly.entity_id
_entity_poly.type
_entity_poly.pdbx_seq_one_letter_code
_entity_poly.pdbx_strand_id
1 'polypeptide(L)'
;MKSLNSSSQPGRKRPDLNLTQFLQKLAKESGFDGNLEDLTDDILIYHLKMRDSAKDAAIPGIQKDYEEDFKTALLRARGVIKE
;
A
#
# COMPACT_ATOMS: atom_id res chain seq x y z
N MET A 1 -21.48 -14.25 -12.70
CA MET A 1 -20.77 -12.98 -12.97
C MET A 1 -20.79 -12.13 -11.70
N LYS A 2 -19.69 -12.09 -10.94
CA LYS A 2 -19.57 -11.20 -9.78
C LYS A 2 -19.25 -9.79 -10.29
N SER A 3 -20.12 -8.85 -9.93
CA SER A 3 -19.98 -7.42 -10.20
C SER A 3 -18.70 -6.89 -9.56
N LEU A 4 -17.68 -6.62 -10.38
CA LEU A 4 -16.51 -5.83 -10.01
C LEU A 4 -16.87 -4.36 -10.20
N ASN A 5 -17.55 -3.77 -9.23
CA ASN A 5 -17.69 -2.32 -9.11
C ASN A 5 -17.92 -1.94 -7.65
N SER A 6 -16.83 -1.93 -6.89
CA SER A 6 -16.76 -1.22 -5.61
C SER A 6 -15.33 -0.73 -5.37
N SER A 7 -14.77 0.00 -6.34
CA SER A 7 -13.67 0.91 -6.09
C SER A 7 -14.19 2.04 -5.20
N SER A 8 -14.17 1.78 -3.89
CA SER A 8 -14.47 2.74 -2.83
C SER A 8 -13.49 3.90 -2.97
N GLN A 9 -13.93 5.00 -3.58
CA GLN A 9 -13.16 6.24 -3.63
C GLN A 9 -12.80 6.63 -2.18
N PRO A 10 -11.51 6.68 -1.80
CA PRO A 10 -11.09 6.86 -0.41
C PRO A 10 -11.59 8.19 0.21
N GLY A 11 -11.92 9.18 -0.64
CA GLY A 11 -12.48 10.47 -0.23
C GLY A 11 -13.94 10.47 0.23
N ARG A 12 -14.72 9.39 0.04
CA ARG A 12 -16.15 9.39 0.42
C ARG A 12 -16.45 8.96 1.85
N LYS A 13 -15.47 8.44 2.61
CA LYS A 13 -15.70 8.01 4.01
C LYS A 13 -15.68 9.18 5.03
N ARG A 14 -15.28 10.40 4.63
CA ARG A 14 -15.22 11.61 5.49
C ARG A 14 -15.55 12.88 4.70
N PRO A 15 -16.85 13.18 4.47
CA PRO A 15 -17.28 14.36 3.70
C PRO A 15 -17.01 15.70 4.40
N ASP A 16 -16.54 15.67 5.65
CA ASP A 16 -16.28 16.82 6.53
C ASP A 16 -14.88 17.42 6.38
N LEU A 17 -13.92 16.70 5.77
CA LEU A 17 -12.53 17.15 5.62
C LEU A 17 -12.25 17.57 4.18
N ASN A 18 -11.60 18.74 4.01
CA ASN A 18 -10.99 19.08 2.74
C ASN A 18 -9.71 18.25 2.49
N LEU A 19 -9.20 18.28 1.27
CA LEU A 19 -8.03 17.47 0.87
C LEU A 19 -6.82 17.71 1.79
N THR A 20 -6.48 18.96 2.10
CA THR A 20 -5.33 19.29 2.93
C THR A 20 -5.47 18.77 4.36
N GLN A 21 -6.66 18.93 4.97
CA GLN A 21 -6.96 18.42 6.31
C GLN A 21 -6.92 16.89 6.35
N PHE A 22 -7.39 16.25 5.28
CA PHE A 22 -7.32 14.80 5.14
C PHE A 22 -5.86 14.31 5.06
N LEU A 23 -5.00 14.99 4.28
CA LEU A 23 -3.58 14.62 4.16
C LEU A 23 -2.82 14.86 5.48
N GLN A 24 -3.09 15.96 6.19
CA GLN A 24 -2.54 16.21 7.53
C GLN A 24 -2.92 15.10 8.52
N LYS A 25 -4.19 14.68 8.50
CA LYS A 25 -4.65 13.59 9.35
C LYS A 25 -3.97 12.27 9.00
N LEU A 26 -3.83 11.97 7.71
CA LEU A 26 -3.16 10.77 7.22
C LEU A 26 -1.68 10.74 7.64
N ALA A 27 -0.98 11.87 7.56
CA ALA A 27 0.42 12.00 7.98
C ALA A 27 0.57 11.70 9.49
N LYS A 28 -0.30 12.29 10.32
CA LYS A 28 -0.30 12.04 11.78
C LYS A 28 -0.63 10.58 12.13
N GLU A 29 -1.63 9.98 11.47
CA GLU A 29 -1.99 8.57 11.66
C GLU A 29 -0.83 7.61 11.31
N SER A 30 0.08 8.06 10.45
CA SER A 30 1.24 7.32 9.97
C SER A 30 2.52 7.56 10.79
N GLY A 31 2.48 8.43 11.79
CA GLY A 31 3.65 8.80 12.60
C GLY A 31 4.62 9.74 11.89
N PHE A 32 4.16 10.51 10.90
CA PHE A 32 4.97 11.52 10.23
C PHE A 32 4.84 12.88 10.94
N ASP A 33 5.95 13.39 11.47
CA ASP A 33 6.02 14.64 12.25
C ASP A 33 6.56 15.85 11.44
N GLY A 34 6.85 15.67 10.14
CA GLY A 34 7.35 16.73 9.26
C GLY A 34 6.25 17.67 8.74
N ASN A 35 6.63 18.68 7.94
CA ASN A 35 5.64 19.54 7.30
C ASN A 35 4.93 18.78 6.18
N LEU A 36 3.68 19.17 5.89
CA LEU A 36 2.93 18.54 4.79
C LEU A 36 3.63 18.74 3.43
N GLU A 37 4.40 19.81 3.27
CA GLU A 37 5.19 20.10 2.07
C GLU A 37 6.35 19.12 1.86
N ASP A 38 6.81 18.47 2.94
CA ASP A 38 7.87 17.46 2.90
C ASP A 38 7.33 16.07 2.53
N LEU A 39 6.02 15.94 2.38
CA LEU A 39 5.36 14.67 2.09
C LEU A 39 5.40 14.38 0.59
N THR A 40 6.24 13.43 0.20
CA THR A 40 6.42 13.04 -1.20
C THR A 40 5.28 12.15 -1.70
N ASP A 41 5.05 12.16 -3.02
CA ASP A 41 3.96 11.44 -3.68
C ASP A 41 3.98 9.92 -3.40
N ASP A 42 5.15 9.31 -3.32
CA ASP A 42 5.33 7.89 -3.02
C ASP A 42 4.86 7.52 -1.60
N ILE A 43 5.14 8.36 -0.61
CA ILE A 43 4.64 8.20 0.77
C ILE A 43 3.12 8.32 0.81
N LEU A 44 2.57 9.33 0.12
CA LEU A 44 1.12 9.52 0.00
C LEU A 44 0.43 8.33 -0.65
N ILE A 45 0.96 7.86 -1.78
CA ILE A 45 0.42 6.72 -2.52
C ILE A 45 0.47 5.45 -1.67
N TYR A 46 1.56 5.22 -0.92
CA TYR A 46 1.69 4.08 -0.01
C TYR A 46 0.57 4.08 1.04
N HIS A 47 0.39 5.18 1.78
CA HIS A 47 -0.63 5.27 2.81
C HIS A 47 -2.05 5.18 2.25
N LEU A 48 -2.31 5.76 1.07
CA LEU A 48 -3.61 5.66 0.41
C LEU A 48 -3.93 4.22 -0.03
N LYS A 49 -2.95 3.49 -0.58
CA LYS A 49 -3.13 2.09 -1.00
C LYS A 49 -3.30 1.15 0.18
N MET A 50 -2.52 1.36 1.24
CA MET A 50 -2.50 0.46 2.40
C MET A 50 -3.59 0.76 3.42
N ARG A 51 -4.32 1.88 3.31
CA ARG A 51 -5.32 2.32 4.31
C ARG A 51 -6.37 1.29 4.69
N ASP A 52 -6.89 0.56 3.70
CA ASP A 52 -7.90 -0.50 3.90
C ASP A 52 -7.27 -1.91 3.80
N SER A 53 -5.94 -2.01 3.78
CA SER A 53 -5.21 -3.28 3.72
C SER A 53 -4.80 -3.72 5.14
N ALA A 54 -4.75 -5.04 5.37
CA ALA A 54 -4.21 -5.56 6.62
C ALA A 54 -2.72 -5.21 6.75
N LYS A 55 -2.20 -5.07 7.98
CA LYS A 55 -0.80 -4.65 8.20
C LYS A 55 0.23 -5.64 7.65
N ASP A 56 -0.19 -6.90 7.53
CA ASP A 56 0.54 -8.04 6.97
C ASP A 56 0.24 -8.26 5.49
N ALA A 57 -0.64 -7.45 4.88
CA ALA A 57 -0.93 -7.55 3.47
C ALA A 57 0.30 -7.18 2.64
N ALA A 58 0.60 -8.01 1.65
CA ALA A 58 1.63 -7.71 0.67
C ALA A 58 1.30 -6.41 -0.08
N ILE A 59 2.33 -5.60 -0.34
CA ILE A 59 2.15 -4.31 -1.00
C ILE A 59 1.68 -4.53 -2.45
N PRO A 60 0.54 -3.96 -2.87
CA PRO A 60 0.03 -4.09 -4.23
C PRO A 60 1.06 -3.58 -5.26
N GLY A 61 1.48 -4.46 -6.17
CA GLY A 61 2.52 -4.20 -7.18
C GLY A 61 3.82 -4.95 -6.92
N ILE A 62 4.26 -5.06 -5.65
CA ILE A 62 5.39 -5.91 -5.24
C ILE A 62 4.92 -7.37 -5.13
N GLN A 63 3.65 -7.58 -4.73
CA GLN A 63 3.06 -8.91 -4.60
C GLN A 63 3.15 -9.75 -5.88
N LYS A 64 3.18 -9.13 -7.07
CA LYS A 64 3.28 -9.84 -8.34
C LYS A 64 4.56 -10.68 -8.44
N ASP A 65 5.64 -10.19 -7.84
CA ASP A 65 6.96 -10.84 -7.85
C ASP A 65 7.27 -11.45 -6.46
N TYR A 66 6.27 -11.56 -5.59
CA TYR A 66 6.43 -12.11 -4.25
C TYR A 66 6.43 -13.64 -4.29
N GLU A 67 7.60 -14.23 -4.04
CA GLU A 67 7.75 -15.68 -3.94
C GLU A 67 7.68 -16.10 -2.47
N GLU A 68 6.59 -16.79 -2.08
CA GLU A 68 6.33 -17.15 -0.68
C GLU A 68 7.40 -18.10 -0.10
N ASP A 69 7.95 -18.97 -0.95
CA ASP A 69 9.06 -19.85 -0.58
C ASP A 69 10.40 -19.27 -1.05
N PHE A 70 10.88 -18.25 -0.32
CA PHE A 70 12.15 -17.59 -0.58
C PHE A 70 13.34 -18.56 -0.66
N LYS A 71 13.30 -19.65 0.10
CA LYS A 71 14.38 -20.65 0.10
C LYS A 71 14.40 -21.39 -1.23
N THR A 72 13.25 -21.85 -1.70
CA THR A 72 13.16 -22.53 -2.98
C THR A 72 13.46 -21.58 -4.14
N ALA A 73 12.95 -20.34 -4.08
CA ALA A 73 13.30 -19.26 -5.02
C ALA A 73 14.82 -19.09 -5.17
N LEU A 74 15.52 -18.97 -4.03
CA LEU A 74 16.96 -18.79 -3.99
C LEU A 74 17.73 -20.00 -4.53
N LEU A 75 17.28 -21.22 -4.22
CA LEU A 75 17.89 -22.45 -4.69
C LEU A 75 17.66 -22.65 -6.20
N ARG A 76 16.51 -22.27 -6.75
CA ARG A 76 16.23 -22.24 -8.19
C ARG A 76 17.12 -21.22 -8.90
N ALA A 77 17.21 -20.00 -8.39
CA ALA A 77 18.06 -18.95 -8.95
C ALA A 77 19.55 -19.34 -9.01
N ARG A 78 20.00 -20.16 -8.04
CA ARG A 78 21.35 -20.72 -8.00
C ARG A 78 21.54 -22.00 -8.83
N GLY A 79 20.49 -22.51 -9.46
CA GLY A 79 20.51 -23.74 -10.25
C GLY A 79 20.67 -25.03 -9.42
N VAL A 80 20.43 -24.96 -8.12
CA VAL A 80 20.54 -26.11 -7.20
C VAL A 80 19.33 -27.04 -7.34
N ILE A 81 18.14 -26.46 -7.53
CA ILE A 81 16.91 -27.19 -7.82
C ILE A 81 16.54 -26.92 -9.28
N LYS A 82 16.30 -27.99 -10.04
CA LYS A 82 15.68 -27.95 -11.38
C LYS A 82 14.23 -28.41 -11.23
N GLU A 83 13.33 -27.83 -12.02
CA GLU A 83 11.88 -28.13 -11.98
C GLU A 83 11.57 -29.62 -12.10
#